data_AF-A0A9E1REQ7-F1
#
_entry.id   AF-A0A9E1REQ7-F1
#
_cell.length_a   1.000
_cell.length_b   1.000
_cell.length_c   1.000
_cell.angle_alpha   90.00
_cell.angle_beta   90.00
_cell.angle_gamma   90.00
#
_symmetry.space_group_name_H-M   'P 1'
#
loop_
_entity.id
_entity.type
_entity.pdbx_description
1 polymer ?
#
loop_
_entity_poly.entity_id
_entity_poly.type
_entity_poly.pdbx_seq_one_letter_code
_entity_poly.pdbx_strand_id
1 'polypeptide(L)'
;MRNFKKFFISFFILAIPASTFASANLDLWKRNQFDYGPCGHCAYLLSFTESKDRADFSEYSLHTREGYYTINLSGPKGTAVTLFGQEEFATNNGYLVIVKEDNKDIEITDLEAFAPGEWTSVNDDYYGNYSVFYTPHQNFKSLIASIKWGKGPQSETGK
;
A
#
# COMPACT_ATOMS: atom_id res chain seq x y z
N MET A 1 -64.39 -29.16 -4.10
CA MET A 1 -63.01 -29.17 -4.64
C MET A 1 -63.02 -28.26 -5.87
N ARG A 2 -62.37 -27.10 -5.95
CA ARG A 2 -60.90 -26.87 -5.99
C ARG A 2 -60.64 -25.37 -5.77
N ASN A 3 -59.70 -25.07 -4.89
CA ASN A 3 -59.29 -23.71 -4.50
C ASN A 3 -58.47 -23.04 -5.61
N PHE A 4 -58.90 -21.86 -6.06
CA PHE A 4 -58.09 -20.96 -6.90
C PHE A 4 -57.24 -20.07 -5.99
N LYS A 5 -56.02 -20.49 -5.66
CA LYS A 5 -55.03 -19.62 -4.99
C LYS A 5 -54.20 -18.91 -6.05
N LYS A 6 -54.43 -17.60 -6.20
CA LYS A 6 -53.57 -16.69 -6.97
C LYS A 6 -52.20 -16.60 -6.28
N PHE A 7 -51.15 -17.01 -6.96
CA PHE A 7 -49.76 -16.85 -6.50
C PHE A 7 -49.23 -15.54 -7.10
N PHE A 8 -49.18 -14.48 -6.29
CA PHE A 8 -48.45 -13.26 -6.64
C PHE A 8 -46.97 -13.49 -6.27
N ILE A 9 -46.13 -13.74 -7.27
CA ILE A 9 -44.67 -13.80 -7.08
C ILE A 9 -44.18 -12.35 -7.12
N SER A 10 -43.92 -11.79 -5.95
CA SER A 10 -43.31 -10.46 -5.81
C SER A 10 -41.80 -10.59 -5.99
N PHE A 11 -41.30 -10.18 -7.16
CA PHE A 11 -39.87 -10.13 -7.48
C PHE A 11 -39.25 -8.90 -6.79
N PHE A 12 -38.80 -9.05 -5.54
CA PHE A 12 -37.99 -8.02 -4.87
C PHE A 12 -36.58 -8.06 -5.47
N ILE A 13 -36.33 -7.24 -6.49
CA ILE A 13 -34.99 -6.98 -7.00
C ILE A 13 -34.28 -6.14 -5.94
N LEU A 14 -33.52 -6.79 -5.06
CA LEU A 14 -32.54 -6.14 -4.20
C LEU A 14 -31.45 -5.55 -5.11
N ALA A 15 -31.64 -4.29 -5.50
CA ALA A 15 -30.57 -3.47 -6.07
C ALA A 15 -29.55 -3.25 -4.95
N ILE A 16 -28.59 -4.16 -4.82
CA ILE A 16 -27.39 -3.93 -4.02
C ILE A 16 -26.65 -2.81 -4.77
N PRO A 17 -26.50 -1.61 -4.19
CA PRO A 17 -25.64 -0.61 -4.81
C PRO A 17 -24.25 -1.23 -4.86
N ALA A 18 -23.78 -1.54 -6.07
CA ALA A 18 -22.39 -1.89 -6.28
C ALA A 18 -21.59 -0.63 -5.95
N SER A 19 -21.17 -0.51 -4.69
CA SER A 19 -20.12 0.42 -4.30
C SER A 19 -18.91 0.04 -5.13
N THR A 20 -18.67 0.77 -6.22
CA THR A 20 -17.38 0.72 -6.92
C THR A 20 -16.37 1.29 -5.94
N PHE A 21 -15.81 0.43 -5.08
CA PHE A 21 -14.67 0.80 -4.27
C PHE A 21 -13.58 1.28 -5.22
N ALA A 22 -13.14 2.52 -5.06
CA ALA A 22 -12.01 3.02 -5.80
C ALA A 22 -10.81 2.12 -5.50
N SER A 23 -10.26 1.46 -6.52
CA SER A 23 -9.10 0.58 -6.36
C SER A 23 -7.92 1.39 -5.85
N ALA A 24 -7.29 0.97 -4.75
CA ALA A 24 -6.03 1.54 -4.34
C ALA A 24 -4.89 1.16 -5.30
N ASN A 25 -3.85 2.00 -5.30
CA ASN A 25 -2.62 1.77 -6.04
C ASN A 25 -1.41 2.28 -5.24
N LEU A 26 -0.35 1.48 -5.22
CA LEU A 26 0.96 1.83 -4.68
C LEU A 26 1.94 1.97 -5.83
N ASP A 27 2.53 3.16 -5.94
CA ASP A 27 3.63 3.45 -6.82
C ASP A 27 4.94 3.50 -6.01
N LEU A 28 5.88 2.62 -6.35
CA LEU A 28 7.22 2.55 -5.78
C LEU A 28 8.20 3.17 -6.78
N TRP A 29 8.81 4.28 -6.42
CA TRP A 29 9.82 4.95 -7.23
C TRP A 29 11.20 4.63 -6.71
N LYS A 30 12.00 3.87 -7.48
CA LYS A 30 13.42 3.69 -7.19
C LYS A 30 14.19 4.90 -7.74
N ARG A 31 14.59 5.80 -6.84
CA ARG A 31 15.38 7.00 -7.13
C ARG A 31 16.85 6.74 -6.88
N ASN A 32 17.71 7.40 -7.63
CA ASN A 32 19.13 7.46 -7.37
C ASN A 32 19.58 8.93 -7.32
N GLN A 33 20.25 9.32 -6.24
CA GLN A 33 20.73 10.68 -6.05
C GLN A 33 21.78 11.10 -7.09
N PHE A 34 22.45 10.12 -7.72
CA PHE A 34 23.47 10.33 -8.74
C PHE A 34 22.92 10.26 -10.17
N ASP A 35 21.72 9.69 -10.38
CA ASP A 35 21.10 9.62 -11.70
C ASP A 35 20.33 10.91 -11.98
N TYR A 36 21.01 11.83 -12.66
CA TYR A 36 20.43 13.07 -13.16
C TYR A 36 20.22 12.99 -14.67
N GLY A 37 18.98 13.23 -15.13
CA GLY A 37 18.62 13.22 -16.54
C GLY A 37 17.76 14.43 -16.93
N PRO A 38 17.23 14.47 -18.16
CA PRO A 38 16.32 15.53 -18.63
C PRO A 38 15.07 15.68 -17.75
N CYS A 39 14.77 14.65 -16.95
CA CYS A 39 13.65 14.57 -16.04
C CYS A 39 14.00 14.94 -14.57
N GLY A 40 15.22 15.45 -14.32
CA GLY A 40 15.77 15.62 -12.97
C GLY A 40 16.28 14.27 -12.43
N HIS A 41 15.79 13.84 -11.26
CA HIS A 41 16.11 12.51 -10.73
C HIS A 41 15.30 11.43 -11.45
N CYS A 42 15.88 10.83 -12.49
CA CYS A 42 15.18 9.78 -13.21
C CYS A 42 15.04 8.54 -12.31
N ALA A 43 13.82 8.01 -12.29
CA ALA A 43 13.40 7.00 -11.32
C ALA A 43 12.64 5.89 -12.03
N TYR A 44 12.89 4.65 -11.60
CA TYR A 44 12.14 3.50 -12.09
C TYR A 44 10.85 3.35 -11.28
N LEU A 45 9.71 3.30 -11.98
CA LEU A 45 8.40 3.17 -11.38
C LEU A 45 7.94 1.71 -11.37
N LEU A 46 7.53 1.25 -10.20
CA LEU A 46 6.77 0.03 -9.99
C LEU A 46 5.35 0.39 -9.55
N SER A 47 4.33 -0.07 -10.26
CA SER A 47 2.94 0.19 -9.89
C SER A 47 2.24 -1.10 -9.50
N PHE A 48 1.59 -1.09 -8.35
CA PHE A 48 0.89 -2.23 -7.79
C PHE A 48 -0.55 -1.83 -7.44
N THR A 49 -1.53 -2.55 -7.98
CA THR A 49 -2.95 -2.35 -7.65
C THR A 49 -3.37 -3.23 -6.48
N GLU A 50 -4.42 -2.81 -5.74
CA GLU A 50 -4.94 -3.41 -4.48
C GLU A 50 -5.41 -4.88 -4.53
N SER A 51 -5.08 -5.63 -5.58
CA SER A 51 -5.59 -6.99 -5.80
C SER A 51 -4.55 -8.10 -5.63
N LYS A 52 -3.27 -7.73 -5.54
CA LYS A 52 -2.19 -8.72 -5.66
C LYS A 52 -0.96 -8.28 -4.87
N ASP A 53 -0.70 -9.02 -3.79
CA ASP A 53 0.57 -8.95 -3.05
C ASP A 53 1.76 -9.27 -3.97
N ARG A 54 2.97 -8.89 -3.58
CA ARG A 54 4.22 -9.27 -4.27
C ARG A 54 5.21 -9.78 -3.26
N ALA A 55 5.48 -11.09 -3.31
CA ALA A 55 6.48 -11.73 -2.46
C ALA A 55 7.92 -11.38 -2.88
N ASP A 56 8.14 -10.97 -4.12
CA ASP A 56 9.44 -10.56 -4.64
C ASP A 56 9.27 -9.58 -5.82
N PHE A 57 10.40 -9.00 -6.26
CA PHE A 57 10.49 -8.11 -7.43
C PHE A 57 11.35 -8.69 -8.57
N SER A 58 11.49 -10.00 -8.66
CA SER A 58 12.31 -10.67 -9.68
C SER A 58 11.90 -10.29 -11.10
N GLU A 59 10.61 -9.97 -11.31
CA GLU A 59 10.05 -9.51 -12.59
C GLU A 59 10.61 -8.14 -13.06
N TYR A 60 11.23 -7.37 -12.16
CA TYR A 60 11.65 -5.99 -12.42
C TYR A 60 13.17 -5.79 -12.51
N SER A 61 13.98 -6.83 -12.33
CA SER A 61 15.46 -6.76 -12.35
C SER A 61 16.04 -5.66 -11.44
N LEU A 62 15.46 -5.49 -10.24
CA LEU A 62 15.81 -4.40 -9.32
C LEU A 62 16.95 -4.72 -8.35
N HIS A 63 17.32 -6.00 -8.23
CA HIS A 63 18.30 -6.47 -7.25
C HIS A 63 19.70 -5.85 -7.40
N THR A 64 20.02 -5.28 -8.57
CA THR A 64 21.32 -4.66 -8.86
C THR A 64 21.28 -3.14 -8.90
N ARG A 65 20.11 -2.52 -8.69
CA ARG A 65 19.93 -1.07 -8.86
C ARG A 65 20.13 -0.34 -7.54
N GLU A 66 21.19 0.47 -7.51
CA GLU A 66 21.49 1.40 -6.43
C GLU A 66 20.34 2.41 -6.23
N GLY A 67 20.35 3.07 -5.08
CA GLY A 67 19.39 4.11 -4.73
C GLY A 67 18.34 3.68 -3.71
N TYR A 68 17.30 4.50 -3.55
CA TYR A 68 16.30 4.42 -2.48
C TYR A 68 14.89 4.51 -3.05
N TYR A 69 13.93 3.98 -2.31
CA TYR A 69 12.52 4.03 -2.68
C TYR A 69 11.83 5.25 -2.08
N THR A 70 11.00 5.90 -2.89
CA THR A 70 9.92 6.79 -2.44
C THR A 70 8.59 6.20 -2.88
N ILE A 71 7.49 6.59 -2.27
CA ILE A 71 6.19 6.02 -2.61
C ILE A 71 5.11 7.08 -2.85
N ASN A 72 4.16 6.71 -3.70
CA ASN A 72 2.85 7.34 -3.75
C ASN A 72 1.79 6.28 -3.50
N LEU A 73 0.83 6.55 -2.62
CA LEU A 73 -0.27 5.62 -2.34
C LEU A 73 -1.61 6.34 -2.51
N SER A 74 -2.38 5.86 -3.47
CA SER A 74 -3.74 6.30 -3.75
C SER A 74 -4.76 5.25 -3.29
N GLY A 75 -5.99 5.70 -3.06
CA GLY A 75 -7.08 4.84 -2.59
C GLY A 75 -7.95 5.53 -1.53
N PRO A 76 -9.04 4.89 -1.09
CA PRO A 76 -9.89 5.44 -0.04
C PRO A 76 -9.21 5.43 1.33
N LYS A 77 -9.75 6.21 2.26
CA LYS A 77 -9.43 6.12 3.69
C LYS A 77 -9.49 4.67 4.17
N GLY A 78 -8.49 4.27 4.94
CA GLY A 78 -8.35 2.91 5.46
C GLY A 78 -7.58 1.96 4.54
N THR A 79 -7.25 2.37 3.31
CA THR A 79 -6.26 1.65 2.47
C THR A 79 -4.99 1.47 3.29
N ALA A 80 -4.50 0.24 3.35
CA ALA A 80 -3.29 -0.10 4.08
C ALA A 80 -2.35 -0.91 3.21
N VAL A 81 -1.05 -0.69 3.35
CA VAL A 81 -0.01 -1.46 2.69
C VAL A 81 1.19 -1.62 3.60
N THR A 82 1.86 -2.76 3.51
CA THR A 82 3.10 -3.04 4.21
C THR A 82 4.23 -3.26 3.21
N LEU A 83 5.32 -2.52 3.39
CA LEU A 83 6.56 -2.66 2.65
C LEU A 83 7.54 -3.47 3.50
N PHE A 84 8.22 -4.45 2.90
CA PHE A 84 9.20 -5.29 3.60
C PHE A 84 10.58 -5.15 2.96
N GLY A 85 11.62 -5.12 3.79
CA GLY A 85 13.02 -5.07 3.35
C GLY A 85 13.57 -6.43 2.90
N GLN A 86 12.72 -7.46 2.87
CA GLN A 86 13.05 -8.82 2.46
C GLN A 86 11.90 -9.43 1.65
N GLU A 87 12.23 -10.39 0.81
CA GLU A 87 11.28 -11.20 0.06
C GLU A 87 10.37 -12.03 0.99
N GLU A 88 9.29 -12.57 0.44
CA GLU A 88 8.33 -13.46 1.10
C GLU A 88 7.72 -12.84 2.39
N PHE A 89 7.60 -11.51 2.42
CA PHE A 89 7.06 -10.75 3.56
C PHE A 89 7.83 -10.97 4.86
N ALA A 90 9.11 -11.37 4.77
CA ALA A 90 9.94 -11.58 5.95
C ALA A 90 10.26 -10.25 6.65
N THR A 91 10.29 -10.28 7.99
CA THR A 91 10.40 -9.07 8.82
C THR A 91 11.82 -8.79 9.31
N ASN A 92 12.79 -9.66 9.03
CA ASN A 92 14.16 -9.57 9.57
C ASN A 92 14.90 -8.31 9.08
N ASN A 93 14.59 -7.85 7.86
CA ASN A 93 15.17 -6.64 7.27
C ASN A 93 14.26 -5.42 7.43
N GLY A 94 13.45 -5.39 8.49
CA GLY A 94 12.53 -4.30 8.77
C GLY A 94 11.30 -4.30 7.87
N TYR A 95 10.30 -3.54 8.29
CA TYR A 95 9.07 -3.35 7.54
C TYR A 95 8.41 -2.03 7.93
N LEU A 96 7.64 -1.47 7.00
CA LEU A 96 6.88 -0.23 7.17
C LEU A 96 5.42 -0.48 6.81
N VAL A 97 4.53 -0.32 7.78
CA VAL A 97 3.08 -0.36 7.57
C VAL A 97 2.60 1.07 7.39
N ILE A 98 1.76 1.32 6.39
CA ILE A 98 1.15 2.62 6.09
C ILE A 98 -0.36 2.43 5.99
N VAL A 99 -1.13 3.31 6.61
CA VAL A 99 -2.60 3.31 6.60
C VAL A 99 -3.10 4.71 6.29
N LYS A 100 -3.87 4.87 5.21
CA LYS A 100 -4.47 6.16 4.85
C LYS A 100 -5.51 6.58 5.89
N GLU A 101 -5.43 7.82 6.38
CA GLU A 101 -6.40 8.40 7.32
C GLU A 101 -7.48 9.24 6.63
N ASP A 102 -7.29 9.56 5.35
CA ASP A 102 -8.23 10.26 4.48
C ASP A 102 -8.19 9.71 3.02
N ASN A 103 -8.92 10.36 2.11
CA ASN A 103 -9.05 9.95 0.71
C ASN A 103 -8.04 10.64 -0.24
N LYS A 104 -7.14 11.49 0.26
CA LYS A 104 -6.15 12.18 -0.59
C LYS A 104 -4.95 11.26 -0.81
N ASP A 105 -4.30 11.35 -1.96
CA ASP A 105 -3.07 10.61 -2.23
C ASP A 105 -1.95 11.03 -1.27
N ILE A 106 -1.15 10.06 -0.82
CA ILE A 106 0.02 10.32 0.02
C ILE A 106 1.29 10.19 -0.80
N GLU A 107 2.30 11.00 -0.46
CA GLU A 107 3.66 10.87 -0.96
C GLU A 107 4.59 10.71 0.26
N ILE A 108 5.48 9.72 0.23
CA ILE A 108 6.50 9.54 1.26
C ILE A 108 7.87 9.48 0.58
N THR A 109 8.71 10.46 0.88
CA THR A 109 10.03 10.65 0.26
C THR A 109 11.18 10.09 1.10
N ASP A 110 10.96 9.85 2.38
CA ASP A 110 11.91 9.17 3.26
C ASP A 110 11.20 8.07 4.08
N LEU A 111 11.45 6.81 3.72
CA LEU A 111 10.83 5.64 4.35
C LEU A 111 11.42 5.32 5.74
N GLU A 112 12.46 6.04 6.17
CA GLU A 112 13.15 5.81 7.44
C GLU A 112 12.93 6.94 8.46
N ALA A 113 12.14 7.96 8.12
CA ALA A 113 11.94 9.17 8.94
C ALA A 113 11.01 8.96 10.16
N PHE A 114 10.59 7.73 10.45
CA PHE A 114 9.54 7.42 11.42
C PHE A 114 10.09 6.87 12.74
N ALA A 115 9.36 7.10 13.83
CA ALA A 115 9.70 6.52 15.12
C ALA A 115 9.57 4.98 15.09
N PRO A 116 10.56 4.24 15.62
CA PRO A 116 10.55 2.78 15.58
C PRO A 116 9.58 2.19 16.60
N GLY A 117 8.81 1.17 16.20
CA GLY A 117 8.00 0.35 17.11
C GLY A 117 6.72 1.02 17.64
N GLU A 118 6.36 2.20 17.14
CA GLU A 118 5.19 2.94 17.58
C GLU A 118 4.35 3.41 16.38
N TRP A 119 3.03 3.47 16.57
CA TRP A 119 2.14 4.06 15.58
C TRP A 119 2.26 5.59 15.62
N THR A 120 2.61 6.18 14.48
CA THR A 120 2.71 7.63 14.32
C THR A 120 1.71 8.11 13.27
N SER A 121 0.90 9.12 13.60
CA SER A 121 0.08 9.82 12.61
C SER A 121 0.87 10.97 11.99
N VAL A 122 0.85 11.03 10.66
CA VAL A 122 1.44 12.10 9.86
C VAL A 122 0.31 12.91 9.25
N ASN A 123 0.28 14.19 9.58
CA ASN A 123 -0.64 15.16 9.00
C ASN A 123 0.12 15.99 7.97
N ASP A 124 -0.38 16.04 6.73
CA ASP A 124 0.21 16.81 5.65
C ASP A 124 -0.80 17.84 5.11
N ASP A 125 -0.38 19.08 4.96
CA ASP A 125 -1.26 20.16 4.50
C ASP A 125 -1.59 20.04 3.00
N TYR A 126 -0.72 19.41 2.22
CA TYR A 126 -0.80 19.31 0.76
C TYR A 126 -1.24 17.91 0.31
N TYR A 127 -0.64 16.88 0.87
CA TYR A 127 -0.93 15.48 0.61
C TYR A 127 -1.97 14.91 1.59
N GLY A 128 -2.23 13.60 1.52
CA GLY A 128 -3.11 12.92 2.46
C GLY A 128 -2.48 12.62 3.80
N ASN A 129 -3.32 12.52 4.82
CA ASN A 129 -2.93 12.09 6.16
C ASN A 129 -2.82 10.56 6.22
N TYR A 130 -1.91 10.07 7.06
CA TYR A 130 -1.70 8.63 7.22
C TYR A 130 -1.12 8.26 8.58
N SER A 131 -1.40 7.04 9.03
CA SER A 131 -0.70 6.43 10.16
C SER A 131 0.38 5.48 9.64
N VAL A 132 1.52 5.42 10.32
CA VAL A 132 2.61 4.48 10.04
C VAL A 132 3.04 3.71 11.28
N PHE A 133 3.50 2.49 11.05
CA PHE A 133 4.25 1.70 12.03
C PHE A 133 5.54 1.22 11.37
N TYR A 134 6.68 1.56 11.94
CA TYR A 134 7.99 1.27 11.36
C TYR A 134 8.80 0.33 12.26
N THR A 135 9.26 -0.79 11.70
CA THR A 135 10.30 -1.63 12.30
C THR A 135 11.60 -1.41 11.52
N PRO A 136 12.62 -0.79 12.13
CA PRO A 136 13.78 -0.33 11.39
C PRO A 136 14.73 -1.46 11.00
N HIS A 137 15.46 -1.22 9.92
CA HIS A 137 16.66 -1.94 9.53
C HIS A 137 17.64 -0.98 8.86
N GLN A 138 18.93 -1.31 8.87
CA GLN A 138 19.93 -0.49 8.20
C GLN A 138 19.63 -0.39 6.69
N ASN A 139 19.55 0.84 6.17
CA ASN A 139 19.26 1.13 4.76
C ASN A 139 17.94 0.55 4.24
N PHE A 140 16.94 0.39 5.11
CA PHE A 140 15.61 -0.10 4.77
C PHE A 140 15.02 0.57 3.52
N LYS A 141 15.15 1.89 3.36
CA LYS A 141 14.64 2.60 2.17
C LYS A 141 15.21 2.10 0.85
N SER A 142 16.35 1.43 0.87
CA SER A 142 16.99 0.86 -0.31
C SER A 142 16.67 -0.63 -0.52
N LEU A 143 16.10 -1.29 0.49
CA LEU A 143 15.96 -2.74 0.59
C LEU A 143 14.56 -3.27 0.31
N ILE A 144 13.58 -2.41 -0.04
CA ILE A 144 12.21 -2.89 -0.30
C ILE A 144 12.23 -3.99 -1.37
N ALA A 145 11.72 -5.16 -0.99
CA ALA A 145 11.81 -6.38 -1.78
C ALA A 145 10.48 -7.12 -1.89
N SER A 146 9.51 -6.84 -1.01
CA SER A 146 8.16 -7.38 -1.12
C SER A 146 7.12 -6.39 -0.58
N ILE A 147 5.88 -6.52 -1.07
CA ILE A 147 4.73 -5.71 -0.62
C ILE A 147 3.53 -6.59 -0.29
N LYS A 148 2.82 -6.24 0.77
CA LYS A 148 1.56 -6.89 1.13
C LYS A 148 0.49 -5.83 1.38
N TRP A 149 -0.68 -5.99 0.76
CA TRP A 149 -1.83 -5.15 1.07
C TRP A 149 -2.36 -5.47 2.48
N GLY A 150 -2.81 -4.43 3.19
CA GLY A 150 -3.20 -4.51 4.59
C GLY A 150 -2.08 -4.17 5.57
N LYS A 151 -2.38 -4.39 6.86
CA LYS A 151 -1.48 -4.05 7.98
C LYS A 151 -0.36 -5.06 8.23
N GLY A 152 -0.27 -6.13 7.43
CA GLY A 152 0.80 -7.13 7.54
C GLY A 152 0.91 -7.69 8.96
N PRO A 153 2.11 -7.76 9.56
CA PRO A 153 2.31 -8.23 10.95
C PRO A 153 1.49 -7.49 12.01
N GLN A 154 1.05 -6.26 11.73
CA GLN A 154 0.23 -5.45 12.64
C GLN A 154 -1.28 -5.73 12.52
N SER A 155 -1.72 -6.68 11.69
CA SER A 155 -3.11 -7.15 11.71
C SER A 155 -3.38 -8.15 12.85
N GLU A 156 -2.35 -8.81 13.37
CA GLU A 156 -2.47 -9.87 14.40
C GLU A 156 -2.38 -9.35 15.83
N THR A 157 -1.89 -8.12 16.04
CA THR A 157 -1.77 -7.48 17.36
C THR A 157 -3.09 -6.90 17.90
N GLY A 158 -4.20 -7.11 17.19
CA GLY A 158 -5.55 -6.77 17.61
C GLY A 158 -6.32 -7.95 18.23
N LYS A 159 -5.86 -8.48 19.35
CA LYS A 159 -6.66 -9.28 20.30
C LYS A 159 -6.27 -8.97 21.74
#